data_AF-A0A815S1U8-F1
#
_entry.id   AF-A0A815S1U8-F1
#
_cell.length_a   1.000
_cell.length_b   1.000
_cell.length_c   1.000
_cell.angle_alpha   90.00
_cell.angle_beta   90.00
_cell.angle_gamma   90.00
#
_symmetry.space_group_name_H-M   'P 1'
#
loop_
_entity.id
_entity.type
_entity.pdbx_description
1 polymer ?
#
loop_
_entity_poly.entity_id
_entity_poly.type
_entity_poly.pdbx_seq_one_letter_code
_entity_poly.pdbx_strand_id
1 'polypeptide(L)'
;MKGESVWRPSSVNQFMWSGLTENYDYVWFEDFRVVNKYEMSRMLSLVDGKLVSIQGKYKEEQLIISKARFIFTPNERDDENYPEFSRRVQVLCIDHQMFCCPGGGVCVM
;
A
#
# COMPACT_ATOMS: atom_id res chain seq x y z
N MET A 1 5.30 12.01 -11.86
CA MET A 1 3.87 11.69 -11.74
C MET A 1 3.00 12.94 -11.94
N LYS A 2 3.12 13.67 -13.07
CA LYS A 2 2.16 14.74 -13.41
C LYS A 2 1.14 14.12 -14.35
N GLY A 3 -0.12 14.02 -13.91
CA GLY A 3 -1.24 13.50 -14.71
C GLY A 3 -1.71 12.08 -14.35
N GLU A 4 -1.00 11.36 -13.49
CA GLU A 4 -1.43 10.04 -13.01
C GLU A 4 -2.29 10.19 -11.74
N SER A 5 -3.41 9.49 -11.70
CA SER A 5 -4.35 9.47 -10.58
C SER A 5 -3.88 8.46 -9.52
N VAL A 6 -3.78 8.91 -8.27
CA VAL A 6 -3.29 8.10 -7.15
C VAL A 6 -4.33 8.06 -6.05
N TRP A 7 -4.74 6.85 -5.66
CA TRP A 7 -5.52 6.64 -4.44
C TRP A 7 -4.59 6.33 -3.27
N ARG A 8 -4.89 6.91 -2.11
CA ARG A 8 -4.19 6.68 -0.85
C ARG A 8 -5.21 6.47 0.26
N PRO A 9 -4.97 5.53 1.20
CA PRO A 9 -5.81 5.40 2.38
C PRO A 9 -5.72 6.68 3.22
N SER A 10 -6.84 7.08 3.83
CA SER A 10 -6.96 8.33 4.59
C SER A 10 -6.14 8.36 5.88
N SER A 11 -5.59 7.23 6.31
CA SER A 11 -4.80 7.10 7.52
C SER A 11 -3.87 5.91 7.45
N VAL A 12 -2.70 6.05 8.09
CA VAL A 12 -1.72 4.98 8.30
C VAL A 12 -2.41 3.76 8.95
N ASN A 13 -2.14 2.57 8.41
CA ASN A 13 -2.68 1.28 8.89
C ASN A 13 -4.20 1.06 8.80
N GLN A 14 -4.95 1.90 8.07
CA GLN A 14 -6.37 1.61 7.83
C GLN A 14 -6.57 1.18 6.38
N PHE A 15 -6.90 -0.11 6.19
CA PHE A 15 -7.51 -0.65 4.97
C PHE A 15 -8.95 -0.15 4.81
N MET A 16 -9.17 1.15 4.98
CA MET A 16 -10.41 1.78 4.59
C MET A 16 -10.32 2.09 3.11
N TRP A 17 -10.82 1.15 2.29
CA TRP A 17 -10.99 1.28 0.84
C TRP A 17 -11.99 2.38 0.42
N SER A 18 -12.31 3.31 1.32
CA SER A 18 -13.28 4.36 1.10
C SER A 18 -12.82 5.26 -0.04
N GLY A 19 -13.69 5.43 -1.04
CA GLY A 19 -13.38 6.26 -2.21
C GLY A 19 -12.40 5.64 -3.20
N LEU A 20 -11.95 4.40 -2.99
CA LEU A 20 -11.27 3.65 -4.04
C LEU A 20 -12.31 3.36 -5.14
N THR A 21 -11.93 3.67 -6.37
CA THR A 21 -12.71 3.38 -7.58
C THR A 21 -11.80 2.66 -8.58
N GLU A 22 -12.36 2.18 -9.68
CA GLU A 22 -11.62 1.49 -10.74
C GLU A 22 -10.68 2.40 -11.55
N ASN A 23 -10.82 3.72 -11.42
CA ASN A 23 -10.21 4.71 -12.31
C ASN A 23 -8.83 5.23 -11.86
N TYR A 24 -8.27 4.67 -10.79
CA TYR A 24 -6.95 5.09 -10.32
C TYR A 24 -5.83 4.36 -11.07
N ASP A 25 -4.80 5.11 -11.45
CA ASP A 25 -3.59 4.54 -12.05
C ASP A 25 -2.73 3.84 -11.00
N TYR A 26 -2.70 4.39 -9.78
CA TYR A 26 -1.94 3.85 -8.65
C TYR A 26 -2.78 3.78 -7.38
N VAL A 27 -2.52 2.73 -6.61
CA VAL A 27 -2.97 2.56 -5.23
C VAL A 27 -1.71 2.49 -4.36
N TRP A 28 -1.56 3.44 -3.45
CA TRP A 28 -0.34 3.58 -2.64
C TRP A 28 -0.64 3.43 -1.15
N PHE A 29 -0.01 2.44 -0.52
CA PHE A 29 -0.03 2.21 0.93
C PHE A 29 1.27 2.66 1.61
N GLU A 30 1.18 3.73 2.40
CA GLU A 30 2.26 4.23 3.26
C GLU A 30 2.26 3.49 4.61
N ASP A 31 3.44 3.15 5.13
CA ASP A 31 3.64 2.30 6.33
C ASP A 31 2.74 1.06 6.33
N PHE A 32 2.80 0.31 5.24
CA PHE A 32 1.96 -0.88 5.05
C PHE A 32 2.26 -1.94 6.11
N ARG A 33 1.22 -2.38 6.83
CA ARG A 33 1.28 -3.51 7.78
C ARG A 33 0.14 -4.46 7.53
N VAL A 34 0.37 -5.76 7.68
CA VAL A 34 -0.70 -6.74 7.51
C VAL A 34 -1.54 -6.81 8.79
N VAL A 35 -2.73 -6.21 8.76
CA VAL A 35 -3.58 -6.06 9.95
C VAL A 35 -4.35 -7.34 10.26
N ASN A 36 -4.88 -8.03 9.23
CA ASN A 36 -5.54 -9.32 9.39
C ASN A 36 -5.64 -10.08 8.06
N LYS A 37 -5.87 -11.40 8.13
CA LYS A 37 -5.97 -12.29 6.96
C LYS A 37 -7.12 -11.94 6.00
N TYR A 38 -8.19 -11.34 6.51
CA TYR A 38 -9.37 -11.04 5.70
C TYR A 38 -9.14 -9.85 4.76
N GLU A 39 -8.60 -8.76 5.29
CA GLU A 39 -8.18 -7.59 4.50
C GLU A 39 -7.01 -7.95 3.57
N MET A 40 -6.13 -8.86 4.01
CA MET A 40 -5.08 -9.38 3.15
C MET A 40 -5.63 -10.10 1.92
N SER A 41 -6.59 -11.01 2.09
CA SER A 41 -7.23 -11.73 0.97
C SER A 41 -7.92 -10.77 -0.02
N ARG A 42 -8.59 -9.74 0.48
CA ARG A 42 -9.22 -8.70 -0.34
C ARG A 42 -8.19 -7.92 -1.15
N MET A 43 -7.12 -7.48 -0.51
CA MET A 43 -6.01 -6.77 -1.18
C MET A 43 -5.36 -7.64 -2.25
N LEU A 44 -5.06 -8.90 -1.96
CA LEU A 44 -4.49 -9.83 -2.94
C LEU A 44 -5.44 -10.03 -4.12
N SER A 45 -6.74 -10.07 -3.88
CA SER A 45 -7.75 -10.14 -4.94
C SER A 45 -7.75 -8.87 -5.80
N LEU A 46 -7.58 -7.69 -5.20
CA LEU A 46 -7.43 -6.43 -5.93
C LEU A 46 -6.14 -6.38 -6.76
N VAL A 47 -5.02 -6.83 -6.19
CA VAL A 47 -3.72 -6.95 -6.90
C VAL A 47 -3.82 -7.94 -8.06
N ASP A 48 -4.57 -9.02 -7.89
CA ASP A 48 -4.85 -10.01 -8.95
C ASP A 48 -5.84 -9.49 -10.02
N GLY A 49 -6.36 -8.26 -9.89
CA GLY A 49 -7.35 -7.69 -10.82
C GLY A 49 -8.71 -8.42 -10.76
N LYS A 50 -9.08 -8.98 -9.61
CA LYS A 50 -10.36 -9.67 -9.41
C LYS A 50 -11.43 -8.70 -8.92
N LEU A 51 -12.69 -9.13 -9.05
CA LEU A 51 -13.85 -8.43 -8.49
C LEU A 51 -13.81 -8.52 -6.96
N VAL A 52 -13.77 -7.37 -6.29
CA VAL A 52 -13.71 -7.28 -4.84
C VAL A 52 -14.79 -6.35 -4.33
N SER A 53 -15.44 -6.78 -3.25
CA SER A 53 -16.37 -5.94 -2.52
C SER A 53 -15.64 -5.06 -1.52
N ILE A 54 -15.83 -3.75 -1.63
CA ILE A 54 -15.26 -2.76 -0.71
C ILE A 54 -16.38 -1.92 -0.09
N GLN A 55 -16.28 -1.70 1.21
CA GLN A 55 -17.23 -0.88 1.96
C GLN A 55 -16.54 0.42 2.40
N GLY A 56 -17.13 1.55 2.06
CA GLY A 56 -16.71 2.84 2.61
C GLY A 56 -17.34 3.07 3.98
N LYS A 57 -16.63 3.79 4.87
CA LYS A 57 -17.11 4.15 6.23
C LYS A 57 -18.52 4.77 6.26
N TYR A 58 -18.97 5.37 5.14
CA TYR A 58 -20.29 6.00 4.97
C TYR A 58 -20.92 5.73 3.58
N LYS A 59 -20.46 4.71 2.85
CA LYS A 59 -20.97 4.39 1.50
C LYS A 59 -21.53 2.98 1.48
N GLU A 60 -22.50 2.77 0.59
CA GLU A 60 -22.97 1.44 0.23
C GLU A 60 -21.79 0.58 -0.24
N GLU A 61 -21.92 -0.72 -0.02
CA GLU A 61 -20.97 -1.71 -0.48
C GLU A 61 -20.88 -1.65 -2.01
N GLN A 62 -19.66 -1.48 -2.54
CA GLN A 62 -19.41 -1.38 -3.98
C GLN A 62 -18.50 -2.51 -4.43
N LEU A 63 -18.82 -3.09 -5.58
CA LEU A 63 -17.99 -4.09 -6.25
C LEU A 63 -17.07 -3.39 -7.24
N ILE A 64 -15.77 -3.61 -7.12
CA ILE A 64 -14.78 -3.00 -8.01
C ILE A 64 -13.84 -4.03 -8.60
N ILE A 65 -13.35 -3.76 -9.81
CA ILE A 65 -12.17 -4.40 -10.39
C ILE A 65 -11.12 -3.30 -10.56
N SER A 66 -10.03 -3.35 -9.80
CA SER A 66 -8.96 -2.36 -9.94
C SER A 66 -8.02 -2.75 -11.08
N LYS A 67 -7.66 -1.78 -11.93
CA LYS A 67 -6.57 -1.88 -12.91
C LYS A 67 -5.32 -1.12 -12.46
N ALA A 68 -5.32 -0.61 -11.23
CA ALA A 68 -4.25 0.20 -10.70
C ALA A 68 -2.98 -0.61 -10.46
N ARG A 69 -1.85 0.06 -10.48
CA ARG A 69 -0.58 -0.46 -9.95
C ARG A 69 -0.54 -0.24 -8.45
N PHE A 70 -0.17 -1.29 -7.71
CA PHE A 70 -0.12 -1.25 -6.26
C PHE A 70 1.31 -0.97 -5.78
N ILE A 71 1.46 0.03 -4.91
CA ILE A 71 2.71 0.41 -4.27
C ILE A 71 2.55 0.22 -2.77
N PHE A 72 3.44 -0.55 -2.17
CA PHE A 72 3.47 -0.81 -0.73
C PHE A 72 4.81 -0.34 -0.18
N THR A 73 4.79 0.56 0.80
CA THR A 73 6.00 1.04 1.46
C THR A 73 5.95 0.68 2.95
N PRO A 74 6.27 -0.59 3.31
CA PRO A 74 6.35 -1.00 4.70
C PRO A 74 7.68 -0.54 5.33
N ASN A 75 7.68 -0.24 6.63
CA ASN A 75 8.91 0.01 7.39
C ASN A 75 9.55 -1.28 7.91
N GLU A 76 8.75 -2.34 8.09
CA GLU A 76 9.18 -3.66 8.55
C GLU A 76 8.78 -4.72 7.53
N ARG A 77 9.63 -5.73 7.38
CA ARG A 77 9.42 -6.82 6.42
C ARG A 77 8.56 -7.90 7.06
N ASP A 78 7.34 -8.10 6.58
CA ASP A 78 6.36 -9.07 7.13
C ASP A 78 6.14 -10.28 6.19
N ASP A 79 7.04 -10.44 5.21
CA ASP A 79 6.98 -11.42 4.12
C ASP A 79 6.87 -12.87 4.59
N GLU A 80 7.43 -13.19 5.75
CA GLU A 80 7.46 -14.54 6.33
C GLU A 80 6.06 -15.00 6.75
N ASN A 81 5.19 -14.06 7.12
CA ASN A 81 3.85 -14.36 7.58
C ASN A 81 2.83 -14.46 6.42
N TYR A 82 3.19 -13.99 5.22
CA TYR A 82 2.26 -13.89 4.07
C TYR A 82 2.95 -14.24 2.74
N PRO A 83 3.33 -15.51 2.51
CA PRO A 83 4.03 -15.94 1.30
C PRO A 83 3.24 -15.68 0.02
N GLU A 84 1.90 -15.67 0.09
CA GLU A 84 1.03 -15.30 -1.03
C GLU A 84 1.18 -13.85 -1.48
N PHE A 85 1.54 -12.92 -0.58
CA PHE A 85 1.82 -11.53 -0.91
C PHE A 85 3.15 -11.41 -1.64
N SER A 86 4.20 -12.02 -1.08
CA SER A 86 5.56 -11.99 -1.61
C SER A 86 5.66 -12.53 -3.04
N ARG A 87 4.74 -13.41 -3.45
CA ARG A 87 4.67 -13.93 -4.84
C ARG A 87 4.09 -12.95 -5.86
N ARG A 88 3.40 -11.90 -5.42
CA ARG A 88 2.68 -10.92 -6.26
C ARG A 88 3.34 -9.56 -6.33
N VAL A 89 4.32 -9.32 -5.46
CA VAL A 89 5.01 -8.04 -5.37
C VAL A 89 6.48 -8.18 -5.71
N GLN A 90 7.05 -7.13 -6.28
CA GLN A 90 8.50 -6.99 -6.40
C GLN A 90 8.98 -6.22 -5.17
N VAL A 91 9.94 -6.80 -4.44
CA VAL A 91 10.47 -6.18 -3.22
C VAL A 91 11.74 -5.39 -3.57
N LEU A 92 11.73 -4.11 -3.22
CA LEU A 92 12.90 -3.23 -3.30
C LEU A 92 13.31 -2.86 -1.87
N CYS A 93 14.43 -3.39 -1.40
CA CYS A 93 15.03 -2.97 -0.14
C CYS A 93 15.88 -1.73 -0.38
N ILE A 94 15.50 -0.61 0.23
CA ILE A 94 16.24 0.64 0.12
C ILE A 94 16.97 0.89 1.45
N ASP A 95 18.28 0.71 1.45
CA ASP A 95 19.16 1.08 2.58
C ASP A 95 19.81 2.44 2.28
N HIS A 96 19.26 3.52 2.84
CA HIS A 96 19.88 4.83 2.75
C HIS A 96 20.80 5.04 3.95
N GLN A 97 22.11 5.09 3.71
CA GLN A 97 23.08 5.50 4.72
C GLN A 97 23.32 7.02 4.63
N MET A 98 22.98 7.76 5.68
CA MET A 98 23.41 9.15 5.83
C MET A 98 24.77 9.20 6.51
N PHE A 99 25.79 9.64 5.79
CA PHE A 99 27.10 9.90 6.36
C PHE A 99 27.18 11.35 6.81
N CYS A 100 27.24 11.59 8.13
CA CYS A 100 27.54 12.94 8.64
C CYS A 100 29.04 13.23 8.39
N CYS A 101 29.34 14.38 7.79
CA CYS A 101 30.71 14.83 7.57
C CYS A 101 31.35 15.19 8.92
N PRO A 102 32.54 14.68 9.28
CA PRO A 102 33.18 15.03 10.55
C PRO A 102 33.55 16.52 10.54
N GLY A 103 32.79 17.35 11.25
CA GLY A 103 33.09 18.78 11.44
C GLY A 103 31.90 19.74 11.21
N GLY A 104 30.79 19.27 10.64
CA GLY A 104 29.58 20.07 10.45
C GLY A 104 28.57 19.78 11.54
N GLY A 105 28.50 20.63 12.57
CA GLY A 105 27.59 20.47 13.69
C GLY A 105 26.12 20.31 13.25
N VAL A 106 25.47 19.40 13.98
CA VAL A 106 24.03 19.05 13.99
C VAL A 106 23.57 18.11 12.87
N CYS A 107 23.60 16.80 13.16
CA CYS A 107 22.67 15.86 12.52
C CYS A 107 21.34 16.02 13.29
N VAL A 108 20.33 16.62 12.66
CA VAL A 108 18.96 16.65 13.21
C VAL A 108 18.23 15.45 12.63
N MET A 109 17.54 14.69 13.50
CA MET A 109 16.59 13.65 13.10
C MET A 109 15.48 14.18 12.21
#